data_AF-A0A836QNR1-F1
#
_entry.id   AF-A0A836QNR1-F1
#
_cell.length_a   1.000
_cell.length_b   1.000
_cell.length_c   1.000
_cell.angle_alpha   90.00
_cell.angle_beta   90.00
_cell.angle_gamma   90.00
#
_symmetry.space_group_name_H-M   'P 1'
#
loop_
_entity.id
_entity.type
_entity.pdbx_description
1 polymer ?
#
loop_
_entity_poly.entity_id
_entity_poly.type
_entity_poly.pdbx_seq_one_letter_code
_entity_poly.pdbx_strand_id
1 'polypeptide(L)'
;ASEKRLKRLSYLVTVVVGTLAMLAVVNPPQYLQDLIVFATSGLAGCFLMPVLLGLYWPQMTAKGAIAGMLGGLGCHLSLYIAGYLSEDKFAAYQLLEFNPFIWSLTVSGLLGWLVSLGQTKAPKN
;
A
#
# COMPACT_ATOMS: atom_id res chain seq x y z
N ALA A 1 7.67 24.30 -9.84
CA ALA A 1 6.85 25.20 -8.99
C ALA A 1 7.78 26.06 -8.16
N SER A 2 7.45 27.33 -7.86
CA SER A 2 8.26 28.15 -6.95
C SER A 2 8.30 27.53 -5.56
N GLU A 3 9.46 27.52 -4.90
CA GLU A 3 9.63 27.03 -3.52
C GLU A 3 8.62 27.65 -2.54
N LYS A 4 8.31 28.95 -2.73
CA LYS A 4 7.27 29.65 -1.95
C LYS A 4 5.90 29.02 -2.12
N ARG A 5 5.55 28.59 -3.34
CA ARG A 5 4.29 27.91 -3.65
C ARG A 5 4.26 26.50 -3.05
N LEU A 6 5.36 25.77 -3.15
CA LEU A 6 5.48 24.42 -2.56
C LEU A 6 5.33 24.48 -1.04
N LYS A 7 6.08 25.38 -0.38
CA LYS A 7 6.01 25.61 1.07
C LYS A 7 4.59 25.97 1.51
N ARG A 8 3.93 26.92 0.83
CA ARG A 8 2.55 27.32 1.15
C ARG A 8 1.57 26.16 1.00
N LEU A 9 1.72 25.35 -0.05
CA LEU A 9 0.87 24.18 -0.27
C LEU A 9 1.08 23.11 0.81
N SER A 10 2.33 22.82 1.19
CA SER A 10 2.64 21.90 2.28
C SER A 10 1.98 22.33 3.59
N TYR A 11 2.13 23.61 4.00
CA TYR A 11 1.46 24.11 5.20
C TYR A 11 -0.07 24.02 5.10
N LEU A 12 -0.64 24.36 3.94
CA LEU A 12 -2.09 24.29 3.75
C LEU A 12 -2.60 22.86 3.87
N VAL A 13 -1.92 21.89 3.26
CA VAL A 13 -2.29 20.46 3.39
C VAL A 13 -2.14 20.00 4.84
N THR A 14 -1.05 20.33 5.52
CA THR A 14 -0.86 19.96 6.93
C THR A 14 -1.95 20.53 7.83
N VAL A 15 -2.31 21.82 7.67
CA VAL A 15 -3.38 22.45 8.44
C VAL A 15 -4.73 21.78 8.14
N VAL A 16 -5.07 21.60 6.86
CA VAL A 16 -6.35 21.00 6.47
C VAL A 16 -6.48 19.57 6.99
N VAL A 17 -5.49 18.71 6.76
CA VAL A 17 -5.51 17.32 7.21
C VAL A 17 -5.54 17.24 8.74
N GLY A 18 -4.74 18.07 9.42
CA GLY A 18 -4.72 18.14 10.88
C GLY A 18 -6.06 18.57 11.47
N THR A 19 -6.68 19.62 10.93
CA THR A 19 -8.01 20.07 11.37
C THR A 19 -9.07 19.01 11.12
N LEU A 20 -9.08 18.35 9.96
CA LEU A 20 -10.01 17.25 9.68
C LEU A 20 -9.84 16.09 10.66
N ALA A 21 -8.60 15.71 10.98
CA ALA A 21 -8.32 14.66 11.95
C ALA A 21 -8.80 15.04 13.36
N MET A 22 -8.58 16.29 13.79
CA MET A 22 -9.08 16.80 15.07
C MET A 22 -10.61 16.78 15.15
N LEU A 23 -11.30 17.17 14.06
CA LEU A 23 -12.75 17.11 13.98
C LEU A 23 -13.27 15.66 14.01
N ALA A 24 -12.59 14.74 13.31
CA ALA A 24 -12.94 13.31 13.31
C ALA A 24 -12.77 12.66 14.68
N VAL A 25 -11.87 13.16 15.54
CA VAL A 25 -11.66 12.64 16.90
C VAL A 25 -12.80 13.00 17.86
N VAL A 26 -13.52 14.11 17.63
CA VAL A 26 -14.63 14.54 18.51
C VAL A 26 -15.74 13.49 18.57
N ASN A 27 -16.02 12.86 17.43
CA ASN A 27 -16.90 11.69 17.32
C ASN A 27 -16.13 10.59 16.60
N PRO A 28 -15.35 9.77 17.33
CA PRO A 28 -14.43 8.84 16.71
C PRO A 28 -15.17 7.87 15.78
N PRO A 29 -14.64 7.61 14.58
CA PRO A 29 -15.27 6.69 13.65
C PRO A 29 -15.30 5.28 14.23
N GLN A 30 -16.36 4.54 13.94
CA GLN A 30 -16.41 3.12 14.24
C GLN A 30 -15.26 2.42 13.50
N TYR A 31 -14.67 1.40 14.13
CA TYR A 31 -13.55 0.62 13.55
C TYR A 31 -12.27 1.45 13.30
N LEU A 32 -12.00 2.49 14.12
CA LEU A 32 -10.79 3.32 13.98
C LEU A 32 -9.49 2.51 13.97
N GLN A 33 -9.39 1.47 14.81
CA GLN A 33 -8.22 0.59 14.82
C GLN A 33 -8.07 -0.17 13.49
N ASP A 34 -9.15 -0.73 12.96
CA ASP A 34 -9.13 -1.47 11.69
C ASP A 34 -8.80 -0.55 10.52
N LEU A 35 -9.25 0.71 10.54
CA LEU A 35 -8.86 1.74 9.56
C LEU A 35 -7.37 2.06 9.61
N ILE A 36 -6.80 2.18 10.82
CA ILE A 36 -5.35 2.39 11.00
C ILE A 36 -4.58 1.19 10.47
N VAL A 37 -5.01 -0.04 10.83
CA VAL A 37 -4.38 -1.27 10.34
C VAL A 37 -4.50 -1.34 8.82
N PHE A 38 -5.67 -1.08 8.24
CA PHE A 38 -5.89 -1.06 6.80
C PHE A 38 -4.94 -0.11 6.07
N ALA A 39 -4.85 1.14 6.52
CA ALA A 39 -4.04 2.17 5.88
C ALA A 39 -2.54 1.86 5.98
N THR A 40 -2.07 1.49 7.18
CA THR A 40 -0.65 1.20 7.42
C THR A 40 -0.18 -0.08 6.75
N SER A 41 -0.94 -1.16 6.86
CA SER A 41 -0.61 -2.44 6.20
C SER A 41 -0.77 -2.37 4.68
N GLY A 42 -1.76 -1.64 4.16
CA GLY A 42 -1.92 -1.44 2.72
C GLY A 42 -0.79 -0.63 2.11
N LEU A 43 -0.33 0.42 2.81
CA LEU A 43 0.85 1.19 2.41
C LEU A 43 2.10 0.31 2.42
N ALA A 44 2.32 -0.44 3.49
CA ALA A 44 3.47 -1.33 3.60
C ALA A 44 3.41 -2.46 2.55
N GLY A 45 2.25 -3.05 2.29
CA GLY A 45 2.01 -4.03 1.24
C GLY A 45 2.30 -3.49 -0.17
N CYS A 46 2.06 -2.19 -0.40
CA CYS A 46 2.34 -1.54 -1.67
C CYS A 46 3.84 -1.24 -1.86
N PHE A 47 4.53 -0.70 -0.86
CA PHE A 47 5.86 -0.12 -1.05
C PHE A 47 7.01 -0.96 -0.50
N LEU A 48 6.79 -1.79 0.53
CA LEU A 48 7.90 -2.44 1.23
C LEU A 48 8.69 -3.37 0.31
N MET A 49 8.02 -4.32 -0.37
CA MET A 49 8.71 -5.26 -1.25
C MET A 49 9.32 -4.61 -2.50
N PRO A 50 8.65 -3.68 -3.21
CA PRO A 50 9.25 -3.01 -4.34
C PRO A 50 10.49 -2.19 -3.97
N VAL A 51 10.50 -1.54 -2.81
CA VAL A 51 11.67 -0.81 -2.28
C VAL A 51 12.78 -1.79 -1.91
N LEU A 52 12.48 -2.86 -1.17
CA LEU A 52 13.49 -3.86 -0.80
C LEU A 52 14.12 -4.52 -2.03
N LEU A 53 13.32 -4.94 -3.00
CA LEU A 53 13.82 -5.48 -4.26
C LEU A 53 14.60 -4.43 -5.06
N GLY A 54 14.16 -3.17 -5.09
CA GLY A 54 14.90 -2.09 -5.75
C GLY A 54 16.27 -1.81 -5.12
N LEU A 55 16.41 -1.96 -3.81
CA LEU A 55 17.66 -1.72 -3.09
C LEU A 55 18.62 -2.92 -3.12
N TYR A 56 18.09 -4.13 -3.03
CA TYR A 56 18.90 -5.35 -2.83
C TYR A 56 18.93 -6.30 -4.03
N TRP A 57 18.01 -6.17 -4.99
CA TRP A 57 17.94 -7.04 -6.17
C TRP A 57 18.33 -6.27 -7.44
N PRO A 58 19.55 -6.45 -7.97
CA PRO A 58 20.07 -5.62 -9.07
C PRO A 58 19.32 -5.78 -10.40
N GLN A 59 18.56 -6.86 -10.56
CA GLN A 59 17.74 -7.10 -11.75
C GLN A 59 16.33 -6.48 -11.66
N MET A 60 16.04 -5.70 -10.61
CA MET A 60 14.72 -5.09 -10.42
C MET A 60 14.43 -4.08 -11.54
N THR A 61 13.25 -4.19 -12.17
CA THR A 61 12.84 -3.28 -13.25
C THR A 61 11.74 -2.33 -12.80
N ALA A 62 11.60 -1.20 -13.48
CA ALA A 62 10.53 -0.23 -13.20
C ALA A 62 9.12 -0.85 -13.35
N LYS A 63 8.92 -1.70 -14.36
CA LYS A 63 7.66 -2.42 -14.56
C LYS A 63 7.44 -3.46 -13.46
N GLY A 64 8.49 -4.14 -13.00
CA GLY A 64 8.43 -5.01 -11.83
C GLY A 64 8.02 -4.25 -10.57
N ALA A 65 8.62 -3.09 -10.31
CA ALA A 65 8.25 -2.24 -9.18
C ALA A 65 6.77 -1.87 -9.20
N ILE A 66 6.27 -1.39 -10.34
CA ILE A 66 4.85 -1.03 -10.51
C ILE A 66 3.95 -2.26 -10.33
N ALA A 67 4.31 -3.41 -10.91
CA ALA A 67 3.53 -4.63 -10.77
C ALA A 67 3.45 -5.10 -9.31
N GLY A 68 4.56 -5.03 -8.56
CA GLY A 68 4.57 -5.32 -7.13
C GLY A 68 3.73 -4.33 -6.33
N MET A 69 3.83 -3.03 -6.63
CA MET A 69 3.03 -1.99 -5.97
C MET A 69 1.53 -2.20 -6.16
N LEU A 70 1.10 -2.41 -7.40
CA LEU A 70 -0.31 -2.63 -7.75
C LEU A 70 -0.81 -3.98 -7.26
N GLY A 71 0.03 -5.02 -7.29
CA GLY A 71 -0.29 -6.35 -6.78
C GLY A 71 -0.53 -6.37 -5.28
N GLY A 72 0.37 -5.76 -4.51
CA GLY A 72 0.23 -5.64 -3.07
C GLY A 72 -1.02 -4.87 -2.67
N LEU A 73 -1.25 -3.70 -3.31
CA LEU A 73 -2.44 -2.89 -3.09
C LEU A 73 -3.73 -3.65 -3.47
N GLY A 74 -3.73 -4.29 -4.64
CA GLY A 74 -4.88 -5.05 -5.15
C GLY A 74 -5.23 -6.23 -4.27
N CYS A 75 -4.24 -7.02 -3.84
CA CYS A 75 -4.43 -8.11 -2.89
C CYS A 75 -5.00 -7.62 -1.57
N HIS A 76 -4.41 -6.56 -0.99
CA HIS A 76 -4.86 -5.99 0.27
C HIS A 76 -6.31 -5.51 0.21
N LEU A 77 -6.65 -4.73 -0.83
CA LEU A 77 -8.00 -4.23 -1.02
C LEU A 77 -9.01 -5.37 -1.25
N SER A 78 -8.63 -6.40 -2.01
CA SER A 78 -9.50 -7.54 -2.29
C SER A 78 -9.84 -8.31 -1.01
N LEU A 79 -8.88 -8.49 -0.10
CA LEU A 79 -9.10 -9.17 1.19
C LEU A 79 -9.99 -8.34 2.14
N TYR A 80 -9.87 -7.01 2.12
CA TYR A 80 -10.76 -6.14 2.90
C TYR A 80 -12.19 -6.12 2.32
N ILE A 81 -12.33 -6.09 0.99
CA ILE A 81 -13.64 -6.19 0.34
C ILE A 81 -14.29 -7.54 0.67
N ALA A 82 -13.54 -8.65 0.58
CA ALA A 82 -14.05 -9.97 0.91
C ALA A 82 -14.49 -10.07 2.39
N GLY A 83 -13.74 -9.44 3.30
CA GLY A 83 -14.08 -9.41 4.73
C GLY A 83 -15.34 -8.58 5.00
N TYR A 84 -15.45 -7.42 4.36
CA TYR A 84 -16.64 -6.57 4.44
C TYR A 84 -17.91 -7.29 3.95
N LEU A 85 -17.82 -8.05 2.86
CA LEU A 85 -18.94 -8.83 2.32
C LEU A 85 -19.33 -10.04 3.19
N SER A 86 -18.42 -10.55 4.02
CA SER A 86 -18.66 -11.75 4.85
C SER A 86 -19.20 -11.39 6.23
N GLU A 87 -18.69 -10.33 6.84
CA GLU A 87 -18.91 -10.00 8.26
C GLU A 87 -19.79 -8.75 8.46
N ASP A 88 -20.23 -8.08 7.37
CA ASP A 88 -20.95 -6.79 7.36
C ASP A 88 -20.29 -5.69 8.21
N LYS A 89 -18.99 -5.84 8.48
CA LYS A 89 -18.16 -4.94 9.28
C LYS A 89 -16.90 -4.61 8.52
N PHE A 90 -16.31 -3.46 8.81
CA PHE A 90 -15.00 -3.10 8.27
C PHE A 90 -13.90 -3.93 8.96
N ALA A 91 -13.79 -5.18 8.51
CA ALA A 91 -12.80 -6.15 8.97
C ALA A 91 -12.24 -6.88 7.75
N ALA A 92 -10.97 -7.24 7.83
CA ALA A 92 -10.32 -7.92 6.74
C ALA A 92 -10.56 -9.43 6.80
N TYR A 93 -10.69 -10.06 5.63
CA TYR A 93 -10.76 -11.51 5.57
C TYR A 93 -9.40 -12.13 5.91
N GLN A 94 -9.36 -12.93 6.98
CA GLN A 94 -8.14 -13.61 7.43
C GLN A 94 -7.99 -14.94 6.68
N LEU A 95 -7.42 -14.86 5.48
CA LEU A 95 -7.11 -16.05 4.68
C LEU A 95 -6.07 -16.92 5.41
N LEU A 96 -6.43 -18.17 5.69
CA LEU A 96 -5.61 -19.13 6.47
C LEU A 96 -5.24 -18.61 7.87
N GLU A 97 -6.13 -17.84 8.50
CA GLU A 97 -5.91 -17.20 9.82
C GLU A 97 -4.73 -16.19 9.83
N PHE A 98 -4.14 -15.89 8.66
CA PHE A 98 -3.09 -14.89 8.54
C PHE A 98 -3.66 -13.50 8.35
N ASN A 99 -2.95 -12.51 8.89
CA ASN A 99 -3.25 -11.12 8.65
C ASN A 99 -3.08 -10.79 7.14
N PRO A 100 -4.02 -10.06 6.51
CA PRO A 100 -3.95 -9.67 5.09
C PRO A 100 -2.64 -9.02 4.67
N PHE A 101 -1.97 -8.35 5.60
CA PHE A 101 -0.65 -7.78 5.40
C PHE A 101 0.36 -8.79 4.84
N ILE A 102 0.37 -10.01 5.36
CA ILE A 102 1.31 -11.06 4.94
C ILE A 102 1.08 -11.39 3.47
N TRP A 103 -0.18 -11.64 3.09
CA TRP A 103 -0.55 -11.92 1.71
C TRP A 103 -0.25 -10.75 0.77
N SER A 104 -0.49 -9.51 1.21
CA SER A 104 -0.16 -8.32 0.42
C SER A 104 1.33 -8.21 0.12
N LEU A 105 2.20 -8.50 1.10
CA LEU A 105 3.65 -8.52 0.93
C LEU A 105 4.09 -9.65 0.01
N THR A 106 3.53 -10.85 0.19
CA THR A 106 3.85 -12.00 -0.64
C THR A 106 3.50 -11.74 -2.10
N VAL A 107 2.29 -11.25 -2.38
CA VAL A 107 1.86 -10.91 -3.76
C VAL A 107 2.72 -9.78 -4.33
N SER A 108 2.99 -8.73 -3.55
CA SER A 108 3.82 -7.61 -4.00
C SER A 108 5.24 -8.06 -4.38
N GLY A 109 5.89 -8.84 -3.51
CA GLY A 109 7.23 -9.37 -3.76
C GLY A 109 7.27 -10.34 -4.94
N LEU A 110 6.31 -11.28 -5.02
CA LEU A 110 6.25 -12.24 -6.13
C LEU A 110 6.03 -11.54 -7.47
N LEU A 111 5.08 -10.61 -7.58
CA LEU A 111 4.87 -9.88 -8.83
C LEU A 111 6.07 -9.01 -9.19
N GLY A 112 6.65 -8.32 -8.20
CA GLY A 112 7.84 -7.50 -8.42
C GLY A 112 9.03 -8.29 -8.93
N TRP A 113 9.24 -9.47 -8.35
CA TRP A 113 10.31 -10.37 -8.73
C TRP A 113 10.07 -11.04 -10.09
N LEU A 114 8.90 -11.66 -10.30
CA LEU A 114 8.56 -12.38 -11.54
C LEU A 114 8.54 -11.46 -12.77
N VAL A 115 7.94 -10.28 -12.65
CA VAL A 115 7.88 -9.32 -13.76
C VAL A 115 9.27 -8.76 -14.09
N SER A 116 10.13 -8.61 -13.08
CA SER A 116 11.53 -8.19 -13.30
C SER A 116 12.33 -9.26 -14.02
N LEU A 117 12.22 -10.53 -13.61
CA LEU A 117 12.89 -11.67 -14.25
C LEU A 117 12.49 -11.85 -15.72
N GLY A 118 11.20 -11.62 -16.04
CA GLY A 118 10.71 -11.71 -17.41
C GLY A 118 11.30 -10.65 -18.35
N GLN A 119 11.82 -9.54 -17.81
CA GLN A 119 12.32 -8.41 -18.60
C GLN A 119 13.85 -8.36 -18.70
N THR A 120 14.56 -8.94 -17.73
CA THR A 120 16.03 -9.01 -17.79
C THR A 120 16.57 -9.92 -18.89
N LYS A 121 15.71 -10.73 -19.53
CA LYS A 121 16.07 -11.51 -20.72
C LYS A 121 16.07 -10.72 -22.03
N ALA A 122 15.62 -9.46 -22.05
CA ALA A 122 15.74 -8.64 -23.26
C ALA A 122 17.20 -8.15 -23.39
N PRO A 123 17.95 -8.55 -24.43
CA PRO A 123 19.33 -8.12 -24.60
C PRO A 123 19.37 -6.60 -24.74
N LYS A 124 20.20 -5.95 -23.91
CA LYS A 124 20.61 -4.57 -24.13
C LYS A 124 21.52 -4.57 -25.36
N ASN A 125 21.00 -4.14 -26.50
CA ASN A 125 21.78 -3.79 -27.68
C ASN A 125 22.74 -2.64 -27.36
#